data_AF-A0A2S2R3Y6-F1
#
_entry.id   AF-A0A2S2R3Y6-F1
#
_cell.length_a   1.000
_cell.length_b   1.000
_cell.length_c   1.000
_cell.angle_alpha   90.00
_cell.angle_beta   90.00
_cell.angle_gamma   90.00
#
_symmetry.space_group_name_H-M   'P 1'
#
loop_
_entity.id
_entity.type
_entity.pdbx_description
1 polymer ?
#
loop_
_entity_poly.entity_id
_entity_poly.type
_entity_poly.pdbx_seq_one_letter_code
_entity_poly.pdbx_strand_id
1 'polypeptide(L)'
;MTKILRKYFHQPDPNNTWIRNPFSCDIEKIKNLSEQEQDELIDLVTNGTMKNIFNDKKLIDFWLIVQNDQKQLAEKALRHLIPFCKTYRCEQAFSTYCYMKNKFRNRLNID
;
A
#
# COMPACT_ATOMS: atom_id res chain seq x y z
N MET A 1 -11.04 -10.92 18.02
CA MET A 1 -10.20 -11.05 16.81
C MET A 1 -9.64 -9.70 16.28
N THR A 2 -10.05 -8.54 16.79
CA THR A 2 -9.76 -7.21 16.21
C THR A 2 -8.58 -6.43 16.84
N LYS A 3 -8.12 -6.78 18.06
CA LYS A 3 -7.03 -6.04 18.74
C LYS A 3 -5.65 -6.24 18.11
N ILE A 4 -5.35 -7.44 17.59
CA ILE A 4 -4.01 -7.77 17.05
C ILE A 4 -3.77 -7.04 15.73
N LEU A 5 -4.76 -7.00 14.84
CA LEU A 5 -4.63 -6.34 13.54
C LEU A 5 -4.34 -4.84 13.67
N ARG A 6 -4.91 -4.15 14.68
CA ARG A 6 -4.60 -2.73 14.94
C ARG A 6 -3.15 -2.45 15.31
N LYS A 7 -2.38 -3.45 15.75
CA LYS A 7 -0.93 -3.31 15.99
C LYS A 7 -0.14 -3.23 14.69
N TYR A 8 -0.64 -3.87 13.63
CA TYR A 8 0.07 -4.01 12.35
C TYR A 8 -0.44 -3.04 11.28
N PHE A 9 -1.67 -2.55 11.42
CA PHE A 9 -2.28 -1.60 10.49
C PHE A 9 -2.63 -0.30 11.22
N HIS A 10 -2.01 0.80 10.80
CA HIS A 10 -2.38 2.14 11.24
C HIS A 10 -3.82 2.46 10.84
N GLN A 11 -4.49 3.30 11.63
CA GLN A 11 -5.82 3.78 11.25
C GLN A 11 -5.73 4.60 9.95
N PRO A 12 -6.78 4.56 9.11
CA PRO A 12 -6.82 5.38 7.91
C PRO A 12 -6.68 6.86 8.27
N ASP A 13 -5.65 7.51 7.75
CA ASP A 13 -5.46 8.95 7.90
C ASP A 13 -6.49 9.66 7.00
N PRO A 14 -7.31 10.59 7.53
CA PRO A 14 -8.23 11.38 6.71
C PRO A 14 -7.54 12.18 5.59
N ASN A 15 -6.26 12.51 5.74
CA ASN A 15 -5.46 13.17 4.70
C ASN A 15 -5.11 12.25 3.52
N ASN A 16 -5.33 10.93 3.65
CA ASN A 16 -5.04 9.92 2.62
C ASN A 16 -6.30 9.45 1.88
N THR A 17 -7.40 10.20 1.94
CA THR A 17 -8.65 9.88 1.24
C THR A 17 -8.47 9.80 -0.28
N TRP A 18 -7.61 10.66 -0.85
CA TRP A 18 -7.25 10.67 -2.27
C TRP A 18 -6.62 9.34 -2.74
N ILE A 19 -5.96 8.59 -1.86
CA ILE A 19 -5.37 7.28 -2.20
C ILE A 19 -6.48 6.26 -2.52
N ARG A 20 -7.63 6.35 -1.86
CA ARG A 20 -8.76 5.44 -2.08
C ARG A 20 -9.61 5.86 -3.27
N ASN A 21 -9.83 7.16 -3.40
CA ASN A 21 -10.60 7.72 -4.50
C ASN A 21 -10.07 9.12 -4.83
N PRO A 22 -9.16 9.24 -5.82
CA PRO A 22 -8.65 10.54 -6.22
C PRO A 22 -9.75 11.39 -6.88
N PHE A 23 -10.74 10.79 -7.54
CA PHE A 23 -11.82 11.51 -8.22
C PHE A 23 -12.93 12.03 -7.29
N SER A 24 -12.83 11.80 -5.99
CA SER A 24 -13.82 12.23 -4.98
C SER A 24 -13.17 12.85 -3.75
N CYS A 25 -11.91 13.29 -3.83
CA CYS A 25 -11.23 13.96 -2.74
C CYS A 25 -11.36 15.48 -2.82
N ASP A 26 -11.38 16.12 -1.66
CA ASP A 26 -11.29 17.57 -1.53
C ASP A 26 -9.81 17.96 -1.49
N ILE A 27 -9.26 18.37 -2.66
CA ILE A 27 -7.83 18.62 -2.85
C ILE A 27 -7.33 19.70 -1.88
N GLU A 28 -8.14 20.72 -1.60
CA GLU A 28 -7.79 21.82 -0.69
C GLU A 28 -7.57 21.36 0.75
N LYS A 29 -8.16 20.24 1.15
CA LYS A 29 -7.99 19.68 2.50
C LYS A 29 -6.77 18.77 2.63
N ILE A 30 -6.10 18.42 1.53
CA ILE A 30 -4.97 17.50 1.53
C ILE A 30 -3.68 18.26 1.91
N LYS A 31 -3.28 18.14 3.17
CA LYS A 31 -2.10 18.83 3.72
C LYS A 31 -0.78 18.07 3.60
N ASN A 32 -0.85 16.80 3.19
CA ASN A 32 0.31 15.91 3.20
C ASN A 32 0.94 15.72 1.81
N LEU A 33 0.56 16.52 0.81
CA LEU A 33 1.16 16.54 -0.52
C LEU A 33 2.06 17.78 -0.70
N SER A 34 3.14 17.65 -1.46
CA SER A 34 3.90 18.79 -1.97
C SER A 34 3.13 19.52 -3.08
N GLU A 35 3.55 20.73 -3.43
CA GLU A 35 2.97 21.48 -4.56
C GLU A 35 2.99 20.65 -5.86
N GLN A 36 4.13 20.02 -6.16
CA GLN A 36 4.27 19.15 -7.33
C GLN A 36 3.32 17.94 -7.29
N GLU A 37 3.13 17.30 -6.13
CA GLU A 37 2.21 16.18 -5.99
C GLU A 37 0.74 16.62 -6.10
N GLN A 38 0.42 17.85 -5.67
CA GLN A 38 -0.91 18.44 -5.85
C GLN A 38 -1.21 18.72 -7.32
N ASP A 39 -0.25 19.26 -8.08
CA ASP A 39 -0.37 19.47 -9.52
C ASP A 39 -0.59 18.14 -10.26
N GLU A 40 0.21 17.11 -9.93
CA GLU A 40 0.04 15.75 -10.46
C GLU A 40 -1.36 15.19 -10.15
N LEU A 41 -1.89 15.47 -8.94
CA LEU A 41 -3.22 15.03 -8.55
C LEU A 41 -4.31 15.77 -9.34
N ILE A 42 -4.17 17.07 -9.56
CA ILE A 42 -5.10 17.89 -10.35
C ILE A 42 -5.16 17.39 -11.80
N ASP A 43 -4.01 17.13 -12.40
CA ASP A 43 -3.91 16.57 -13.76
C ASP A 43 -4.59 15.19 -13.85
N LEU A 44 -4.35 14.35 -12.84
CA LEU A 44 -4.95 13.01 -12.76
C LEU A 44 -6.48 13.08 -12.67
N VAL A 45 -7.04 13.90 -11.79
CA VAL A 45 -8.50 13.96 -11.58
C VAL A 45 -9.26 14.61 -12.74
N THR A 46 -8.58 15.48 -13.48
CA THR A 46 -9.13 16.14 -14.68
C THR A 46 -9.13 15.20 -15.89
N ASN A 47 -8.32 14.13 -15.87
CA ASN A 47 -8.23 13.17 -16.95
C ASN A 47 -9.40 12.16 -16.95
N GLY A 48 -10.34 12.34 -17.88
CA GLY A 48 -11.51 11.46 -18.04
C GLY A 48 -11.14 10.01 -18.38
N THR A 49 -10.05 9.77 -19.11
CA THR A 49 -9.55 8.42 -19.41
C THR A 49 -9.08 7.72 -18.14
N MET A 50 -8.37 8.44 -17.27
CA MET A 50 -7.94 7.90 -15.97
C MET A 50 -9.13 7.57 -15.06
N LYS A 51 -10.22 8.35 -15.13
CA LYS A 51 -11.46 8.05 -14.42
C LYS A 51 -12.09 6.73 -14.90
N ASN A 52 -12.09 6.47 -16.21
CA ASN A 52 -12.57 5.20 -16.75
C ASN A 52 -11.68 4.03 -16.30
N ILE A 53 -10.35 4.19 -16.39
CA ILE A 53 -9.39 3.17 -15.91
C ILE A 53 -9.59 2.89 -14.43
N PHE A 54 -9.84 3.90 -13.60
CA PHE A 54 -10.12 3.73 -12.18
C PHE A 54 -11.36 2.89 -11.90
N ASN A 55 -12.43 3.07 -12.69
CA ASN A 55 -13.65 2.28 -12.56
C ASN A 55 -13.48 0.82 -13.01
N ASP A 56 -12.58 0.58 -13.98
CA ASP A 56 -12.38 -0.74 -14.59
C ASP A 56 -11.30 -1.58 -13.88
N LYS A 57 -10.33 -0.94 -13.22
CA LYS A 57 -9.17 -1.61 -12.63
C LYS A 57 -9.26 -1.67 -11.10
N LYS A 58 -8.51 -2.61 -10.51
CA LYS A 58 -8.31 -2.61 -9.06
C LYS A 58 -7.46 -1.42 -8.66
N LEU A 59 -7.63 -0.94 -7.43
CA LEU A 59 -6.96 0.25 -6.92
C LEU A 59 -5.42 0.20 -7.08
N ILE A 60 -4.79 -0.93 -6.76
CA ILE A 60 -3.34 -1.08 -6.90
C ILE A 60 -2.91 -1.03 -8.36
N ASP A 61 -3.65 -1.72 -9.24
CA ASP A 61 -3.36 -1.74 -10.68
C ASP A 61 -3.52 -0.35 -11.29
N PHE A 62 -4.52 0.42 -10.83
CA PHE A 62 -4.70 1.82 -11.21
C PHE A 62 -3.48 2.66 -10.82
N TRP A 63 -3.03 2.62 -9.56
CA TRP A 63 -1.87 3.40 -9.13
C TRP A 63 -0.56 2.97 -9.80
N LEU A 64 -0.43 1.70 -10.20
CA LEU A 64 0.69 1.24 -11.03
C LEU A 64 0.65 1.83 -12.44
N ILE A 65 -0.54 2.05 -13.02
CA ILE A 65 -0.68 2.71 -14.32
C ILE A 65 -0.34 4.20 -14.20
N VAL A 66 -0.88 4.89 -13.18
CA VAL A 66 -0.62 6.31 -12.89
C VAL A 66 0.87 6.58 -12.68
N GLN A 67 1.63 5.60 -12.16
CA GLN A 67 3.07 5.74 -11.93
C GLN A 67 3.90 6.08 -13.18
N ASN A 68 3.40 5.78 -14.38
CA ASN A 68 4.08 6.11 -15.63
C ASN A 68 4.13 7.62 -15.89
N ASP A 69 3.05 8.33 -15.55
CA ASP A 69 2.86 9.75 -15.88
C ASP A 69 2.98 10.65 -14.64
N GLN A 70 2.44 10.24 -13.49
CA GLN A 70 2.46 10.97 -12.20
C GLN A 70 3.23 10.18 -11.14
N LYS A 71 4.55 10.06 -11.34
CA LYS A 71 5.40 9.14 -10.57
C LYS A 71 5.44 9.46 -9.08
N GLN A 72 5.52 10.74 -8.68
CA GLN A 72 5.69 11.11 -7.27
C GLN A 72 4.41 10.81 -6.48
N LEU A 73 3.27 11.23 -7.02
CA LEU A 73 1.96 10.97 -6.48
C LEU A 73 1.68 9.46 -6.36
N ALA A 74 1.92 8.71 -7.44
CA ALA A 74 1.69 7.27 -7.47
C ALA A 74 2.58 6.51 -6.49
N GLU A 75 3.86 6.88 -6.36
CA GLU A 75 4.76 6.22 -5.42
C GLU A 75 4.26 6.36 -3.98
N LYS A 76 3.73 7.52 -3.62
CA LYS A 76 3.16 7.77 -2.29
C LYS A 76 1.90 6.95 -2.03
N ALA A 77 1.01 6.86 -3.02
CA ALA A 77 -0.16 6.00 -2.96
C ALA A 77 0.23 4.51 -2.81
N LEU A 78 1.17 4.03 -3.62
CA LEU A 78 1.63 2.65 -3.61
C LEU A 78 2.34 2.27 -2.31
N ARG A 79 3.15 3.16 -1.73
CA ARG A 79 3.76 2.95 -0.40
C ARG A 79 2.71 2.75 0.69
N HIS A 80 1.57 3.42 0.57
CA HIS A 80 0.44 3.24 1.50
C HIS A 80 -0.34 1.95 1.23
N LEU A 81 -0.57 1.61 -0.04
CA LEU A 81 -1.39 0.47 -0.47
C LEU A 81 -0.66 -0.88 -0.42
N ILE A 82 0.67 -0.87 -0.50
CA ILE A 82 1.51 -2.07 -0.47
C ILE A 82 2.41 -2.05 0.78
N PRO A 83 1.87 -2.07 2.02
CA PRO A 83 2.70 -2.17 3.22
C PRO A 83 3.36 -3.56 3.34
N PHE A 84 2.82 -4.57 2.65
CA PHE A 84 2.86 -5.97 3.08
C PHE A 84 3.87 -6.90 2.43
N CYS A 85 4.83 -6.42 1.64
CA CYS A 85 5.91 -7.28 1.17
C CYS A 85 7.01 -7.52 2.22
N LYS A 86 7.13 -6.71 3.29
CA LYS A 86 8.35 -6.74 4.15
C LYS A 86 8.22 -7.33 5.56
N THR A 87 7.08 -7.23 6.24
CA THR A 87 7.00 -7.63 7.67
C THR A 87 6.17 -8.89 7.88
N TYR A 88 4.86 -8.89 7.70
CA TYR A 88 4.06 -10.09 8.07
C TYR A 88 4.39 -11.33 7.23
N ARG A 89 4.54 -11.19 5.90
CA ARG A 89 4.90 -12.34 5.05
C ARG A 89 6.32 -12.83 5.35
N CYS A 90 7.25 -11.91 5.63
CA CYS A 90 8.58 -12.26 6.09
C CYS A 90 8.53 -12.94 7.46
N GLU A 91 7.80 -12.40 8.44
CA GLU A 91 7.60 -12.98 9.78
C GLU A 91 6.96 -14.36 9.70
N GLN A 92 5.96 -14.56 8.85
CA GLN A 92 5.33 -15.86 8.61
C GLN A 92 6.30 -16.84 7.94
N ALA A 93 7.05 -16.40 6.93
CA ALA A 93 8.09 -17.21 6.28
C ALA A 93 9.20 -17.60 7.27
N PHE A 94 9.70 -16.65 8.07
CA PHE A 94 10.67 -16.87 9.14
C PHE A 94 10.13 -17.79 10.23
N SER A 95 8.87 -17.63 10.65
CA SER A 95 8.23 -18.50 11.65
C SER A 95 8.12 -19.93 11.14
N THR A 96 7.73 -20.09 9.88
CA THR A 96 7.64 -21.40 9.21
C THR A 96 9.02 -22.04 9.09
N TYR A 97 10.04 -21.27 8.71
CA TYR A 97 11.42 -21.73 8.65
C TYR A 97 11.97 -22.14 10.02
N CYS A 98 11.77 -21.32 11.06
CA CYS A 98 12.14 -21.64 12.44
C CYS A 98 11.43 -22.90 12.94
N TYR A 99 10.14 -23.07 12.64
CA TYR A 99 9.37 -24.26 12.98
C TYR A 99 9.94 -25.52 12.30
N MET A 100 10.25 -25.45 11.00
CA MET A 100 10.87 -26.55 10.28
C MET A 100 12.24 -26.94 10.86
N LYS A 101 13.09 -25.94 11.12
CA LYS A 101 14.44 -26.14 11.66
C LYS A 101 14.44 -26.75 13.06
N ASN A 102 13.47 -26.41 13.91
CA ASN A 102 13.43 -26.88 15.29
C ASN A 102 12.68 -28.21 15.48
N LYS A 103 11.66 -28.49 14.66
CA LYS A 103 10.82 -29.70 14.80
C LYS A 103 11.36 -30.92 14.05
N PHE A 104 12.04 -30.72 12.92
CA PHE A 104 12.53 -31.82 12.07
C PHE A 104 14.06 -32.00 12.09
N ARG A 105 14.77 -31.26 12.96
CA ARG A 105 16.18 -31.55 13.20
C ARG A 105 16.30 -32.79 14.06
N ASN A 106 16.75 -33.89 13.45
CA ASN A 106 17.35 -35.00 14.17
C ASN A 106 18.48 -34.44 15.05
N ARG A 107 18.27 -34.44 16.37
CA ARG A 107 19.36 -34.23 17.32
C ARG A 107 20.16 -35.52 17.31
N LEU A 108 21.42 -35.46 16.90
CA LEU A 108 22.36 -36.56 17.16
C LEU A 108 22.44 -36.71 18.67
N ASN A 109 21.85 -37.78 19.21
CA ASN A 109 22.20 -38.26 20.53
C ASN A 109 23.61 -38.81 20.40
N ILE A 110 24.55 -38.11 21.04
CA ILE A 110 25.90 -38.63 21.25
C ILE A 110 25.80 -39.35 22.59
N ASP A 111 25.55 -40.66 22.52
CA ASP A 111 25.81 -41.60 23.62
C ASP A 111 27.31 -41.91 23.65
#